data_AF-A0A7Y2JJE9-F1
#
_entry.id   AF-A0A7Y2JJE9-F1
#
_cell.length_a   1.000
_cell.length_b   1.000
_cell.length_c   1.000
_cell.angle_alpha   90.00
_cell.angle_beta   90.00
_cell.angle_gamma   90.00
#
_symmetry.space_group_name_H-M   'P 1'
#
loop_
_entity.id
_entity.type
_entity.pdbx_description
1 polymer ?
#
loop_
_entity_poly.entity_id
_entity_poly.type
_entity_poly.pdbx_seq_one_letter_code
_entity_poly.pdbx_strand_id
1 'polypeptide(L)'
;FAKLAAEESDCSSKSSGGCLGQLGPGDTAPEFEAALKGMNEGEITSEPVLTRFGWHIIRIDAFIEGRPLPFEVVQGRIADALEKAAWATQAREFVDGLVMSAQVSGVDFRFG
;
A
#
# COMPACT_ATOMS: atom_id res chain seq x y z
N PHE A 1 13.80 20.61 -10.32
CA PHE A 1 12.71 19.70 -9.95
C PHE A 1 11.44 20.48 -9.60
N ALA A 2 11.37 21.18 -8.45
CA ALA A 2 10.15 21.86 -7.98
C ALA A 2 9.46 22.77 -9.01
N LYS A 3 10.23 23.52 -9.81
CA LYS A 3 9.69 24.34 -10.91
C LYS A 3 8.91 23.50 -11.92
N LEU A 4 9.53 22.45 -12.46
CA LEU A 4 8.89 21.54 -13.43
C LEU A 4 7.71 20.80 -12.81
N ALA A 5 7.80 20.42 -11.52
CA ALA A 5 6.68 19.81 -10.83
C ALA A 5 5.48 20.77 -10.72
N ALA A 6 5.71 22.06 -10.46
CA ALA A 6 4.65 23.04 -10.39
C ALA A 6 4.02 23.36 -11.76
N GLU A 7 4.83 23.34 -12.82
CA GLU A 7 4.41 23.67 -14.19
C GLU A 7 3.72 22.50 -14.89
N GLU A 8 4.24 21.27 -14.74
CA GLU A 8 3.90 20.13 -15.60
C GLU A 8 3.26 18.93 -14.86
N SER A 9 3.23 18.91 -13.52
CA SER A 9 2.70 17.75 -12.79
C SER A 9 1.16 17.75 -12.73
N ASP A 10 0.58 16.57 -12.94
CA ASP A 10 -0.84 16.29 -12.72
C ASP A 10 -1.17 15.88 -11.26
N CYS A 11 -0.17 15.84 -10.38
CA CYS A 11 -0.38 15.50 -8.97
C CYS A 11 -0.94 16.70 -8.18
N SER A 12 -1.74 16.43 -7.15
CA SER A 12 -2.22 17.45 -6.22
C SER A 12 -1.08 18.20 -5.50
N SER A 13 0.09 17.58 -5.37
CA SER A 13 1.29 18.18 -4.78
C SER A 13 1.99 19.22 -5.67
N LYS A 14 1.53 19.44 -6.92
CA LYS A 14 2.16 20.39 -7.85
C LYS A 14 2.31 21.80 -7.27
N SER A 15 1.30 22.27 -6.53
CA SER A 15 1.31 23.60 -5.89
C SER A 15 2.36 23.73 -4.79
N SER A 16 2.82 22.60 -4.25
CA SER A 16 3.91 22.49 -3.27
C SER A 16 5.21 21.99 -3.93
N GLY A 17 5.38 22.22 -5.24
CA GLY A 17 6.58 21.83 -5.97
C GLY A 17 6.79 20.31 -6.07
N GLY A 18 5.71 19.52 -5.97
CA GLY A 18 5.77 18.06 -5.98
C GLY A 18 6.05 17.41 -4.62
N CYS A 19 6.09 18.19 -3.53
CA CYS A 19 6.42 17.66 -2.19
C CYS A 19 5.32 16.72 -1.66
N LEU A 20 5.72 15.53 -1.22
CA LEU A 20 4.83 14.50 -0.65
C LEU A 20 4.94 14.40 0.88
N GLY A 21 5.82 15.16 1.51
CA GLY A 21 6.11 15.06 2.94
C GLY A 21 6.89 13.80 3.30
N GLN A 22 6.76 13.35 4.55
CA GLN A 22 7.39 12.12 5.03
C GLN A 22 6.51 10.92 4.66
N LEU A 23 7.08 9.99 3.91
CA LEU A 23 6.43 8.76 3.49
C LEU A 23 7.01 7.57 4.26
N GLY A 24 6.14 6.65 4.66
CA GLY A 24 6.47 5.34 5.19
C GLY A 24 6.10 4.21 4.23
N PRO A 25 6.49 2.96 4.56
CA PRO A 25 6.12 1.79 3.77
C PRO A 25 4.60 1.68 3.60
N GLY A 26 4.13 1.47 2.37
CA GLY A 26 2.71 1.35 2.04
C GLY A 26 1.96 2.66 1.81
N ASP A 27 2.59 3.83 1.99
CA ASP A 27 1.94 5.12 1.71
C ASP A 27 1.83 5.43 0.20
N THR A 28 2.61 4.72 -0.63
CA THR A 28 2.65 4.91 -2.09
C THR A 28 2.21 3.67 -2.85
N ALA A 29 2.00 3.81 -4.17
CA ALA A 29 1.76 2.66 -5.03
C ALA A 29 2.95 1.69 -5.02
N PRO A 30 2.74 0.37 -5.09
CA PRO A 30 3.84 -0.61 -5.07
C PRO A 30 4.90 -0.37 -6.15
N GLU A 31 4.51 0.12 -7.32
CA GLU A 31 5.41 0.44 -8.43
C GLU A 31 6.28 1.67 -8.12
N PHE A 32 5.73 2.65 -7.40
CA PHE A 32 6.47 3.81 -6.91
C PHE A 32 7.47 3.39 -5.82
N GLU A 33 7.01 2.62 -4.84
CA GLU A 33 7.84 2.13 -3.74
C GLU A 33 8.98 1.23 -4.25
N ALA A 34 8.72 0.43 -5.29
CA ALA A 34 9.74 -0.36 -5.96
C ALA A 34 10.81 0.51 -6.62
N ALA A 35 10.44 1.64 -7.23
CA ALA A 35 11.41 2.55 -7.84
C ALA A 35 12.30 3.26 -6.81
N LEU A 36 11.79 3.52 -5.60
CA LEU A 36 12.59 4.06 -4.50
C LEU A 36 13.67 3.08 -4.01
N LYS A 37 13.50 1.77 -4.24
CA LYS A 37 14.46 0.77 -3.79
C LYS A 37 15.79 0.95 -4.52
N GLY A 38 16.84 1.24 -3.75
CA GLY A 38 18.18 1.43 -4.28
C GLY A 38 18.48 2.87 -4.72
N MET A 39 17.53 3.80 -4.58
CA MET A 39 17.80 5.22 -4.68
C MET A 39 18.40 5.75 -3.37
N ASN A 40 19.33 6.69 -3.49
CA ASN A 40 19.92 7.41 -2.36
C ASN A 40 19.28 8.79 -2.18
N GLU A 41 19.52 9.38 -1.01
CA GLU A 41 19.17 10.78 -0.75
C GLU A 41 19.77 11.72 -1.80
N GLY A 42 18.95 12.64 -2.32
CA GLY A 42 19.29 13.57 -3.38
C GLY A 42 19.11 13.02 -4.80
N GLU A 43 18.89 11.71 -4.97
CA GLU A 43 18.76 11.11 -6.30
C GLU A 43 17.39 11.35 -6.93
N ILE A 44 17.41 11.39 -8.26
CA ILE A 44 16.23 11.43 -9.13
C ILE A 44 16.23 10.13 -9.93
N THR A 45 15.05 9.56 -10.17
CA THR A 45 14.88 8.39 -11.04
C THR A 45 15.53 8.64 -12.41
N SER A 46 16.38 7.72 -12.86
CA SER A 46 17.06 7.81 -14.15
C SER A 46 16.10 7.68 -15.34
N GLU A 47 15.04 6.91 -15.16
CA GLU A 47 13.98 6.68 -16.14
C GLU A 47 12.61 6.99 -15.53
N PRO A 48 11.61 7.40 -16.33
CA PRO A 48 10.24 7.56 -15.84
C PRO A 48 9.68 6.25 -15.25
N VAL A 49 8.99 6.37 -14.13
CA VAL A 49 8.38 5.24 -13.40
C VAL A 49 6.91 5.16 -13.77
N LEU A 50 6.50 4.05 -14.39
CA LEU A 50 5.09 3.78 -14.68
C LEU A 50 4.40 3.18 -13.46
N THR A 51 3.25 3.75 -13.10
CA THR A 51 2.35 3.23 -12.06
C THR A 51 0.93 3.18 -12.61
N ARG A 52 -0.01 2.60 -11.85
CA ARG A 52 -1.46 2.72 -12.15
C ARG A 52 -1.98 4.17 -12.28
N PHE A 53 -1.24 5.17 -11.80
CA PHE A 53 -1.60 6.58 -11.87
C PHE A 53 -0.93 7.32 -13.04
N GLY A 54 -0.19 6.63 -13.90
CA GLY A 54 0.56 7.22 -15.01
C GLY A 54 2.07 7.22 -14.78
N TRP A 55 2.76 8.16 -15.42
CA TRP A 55 4.22 8.28 -15.40
C TRP A 55 4.72 9.27 -14.35
N HIS A 56 5.80 8.90 -13.66
CA HIS A 56 6.37 9.67 -12.57
C HIS A 56 7.87 9.87 -12.75
N ILE A 57 8.36 11.05 -12.42
CA ILE A 57 9.78 11.29 -12.14
C ILE A 57 9.87 11.55 -10.65
N ILE A 58 10.70 10.79 -9.94
CA ILE A 58 10.72 10.78 -8.48
C ILE A 58 12.07 11.31 -8.00
N ARG A 59 12.07 12.12 -6.95
CA ARG A 59 13.28 12.60 -6.26
C ARG A 59 13.19 12.27 -4.78
N ILE A 60 14.27 11.74 -4.19
CA ILE A 60 14.38 11.59 -2.74
C ILE A 60 15.08 12.83 -2.18
N ASP A 61 14.37 13.61 -1.36
CA ASP A 61 14.96 14.79 -0.71
C ASP A 61 15.68 14.43 0.59
N ALA A 62 15.17 13.45 1.34
CA ALA A 62 15.76 12.96 2.58
C ALA A 62 15.42 11.47 2.77
N PHE A 63 16.35 10.67 3.30
CA PHE A 63 16.11 9.27 3.63
C PHE A 63 16.46 8.98 5.10
N ILE A 64 15.49 8.46 5.86
CA ILE A 64 15.68 8.05 7.25
C ILE A 64 15.59 6.54 7.31
N GLU A 65 16.69 5.89 7.69
CA GLU A 65 16.72 4.44 7.84
C GLU A 65 15.79 4.00 8.98
N GLY A 66 14.83 3.15 8.62
CA GLY A 66 13.91 2.56 9.58
C GLY A 66 14.67 1.64 10.55
N ARG A 67 14.36 1.75 11.84
CA ARG A 67 14.91 0.84 12.86
C ARG A 67 13.84 -0.15 13.30
N PRO A 68 14.17 -1.45 13.38
CA PRO A 68 13.24 -2.41 13.95
C PRO A 68 12.94 -2.05 15.41
N LEU A 69 11.67 -2.08 15.78
CA LEU A 69 11.25 -1.87 17.17
C LEU A 69 11.56 -3.12 18.01
N PRO A 70 11.96 -2.96 19.29
CA PRO A 70 12.10 -4.10 20.20
C PRO A 70 10.81 -4.91 20.31
N PHE A 71 10.94 -6.22 20.48
CA PHE A 71 9.79 -7.13 20.52
C PHE A 71 8.77 -6.71 21.59
N GLU A 72 9.23 -6.28 22.75
CA GLU A 72 8.42 -5.87 23.90
C GLU A 72 7.49 -4.70 23.54
N VAL A 73 7.94 -3.81 22.65
CA VAL A 73 7.15 -2.64 22.20
C VAL A 73 6.05 -3.06 21.23
N VAL A 74 6.28 -4.11 20.44
CA VAL A 74 5.35 -4.56 19.39
C VAL A 74 4.57 -5.81 19.77
N GLN A 75 4.86 -6.44 20.90
CA GLN A 75 4.26 -7.71 21.34
C GLN A 75 2.73 -7.65 21.34
N GLY A 76 2.14 -6.60 21.92
CA GLY A 76 0.68 -6.43 21.96
C GLY A 76 0.07 -6.33 20.56
N ARG A 77 0.68 -5.55 19.66
CA ARG A 77 0.23 -5.43 18.26
C ARG A 77 0.33 -6.75 17.50
N ILE A 78 1.38 -7.53 17.77
CA ILE A 78 1.54 -8.87 17.19
C ILE A 78 0.45 -9.81 17.71
N ALA A 79 0.18 -9.81 19.02
CA ALA A 79 -0.87 -10.63 19.61
C ALA A 79 -2.25 -10.29 19.01
N ASP A 80 -2.63 -9.01 18.96
CA ASP A 80 -3.88 -8.56 18.35
C ASP A 80 -4.02 -8.98 16.88
N ALA A 81 -2.92 -8.92 16.12
CA ALA A 81 -2.91 -9.32 14.72
C ALA A 81 -3.10 -10.84 14.57
N LEU A 82 -2.44 -11.63 15.41
CA LEU A 82 -2.57 -13.10 15.42
C LEU A 82 -3.98 -13.52 15.84
N GLU A 83 -4.57 -12.89 16.85
CA GLU A 83 -5.94 -13.15 17.27
C GLU A 83 -6.95 -12.85 16.16
N LYS A 84 -6.83 -11.69 15.51
CA LYS A 84 -7.69 -11.32 14.36
C LYS A 84 -7.56 -12.32 13.21
N ALA A 85 -6.34 -12.73 12.89
CA ALA A 85 -6.10 -13.70 11.83
C ALA A 85 -6.70 -15.07 12.18
N ALA A 86 -6.49 -15.55 13.41
CA ALA A 86 -7.05 -16.81 13.88
C ALA A 86 -8.58 -16.79 13.85
N TRP A 87 -9.19 -15.71 14.32
CA TRP A 87 -10.64 -15.54 14.29
C TRP A 87 -11.18 -15.53 12.85
N ALA A 88 -10.55 -14.79 11.93
CA ALA A 88 -10.98 -14.73 10.54
C ALA A 88 -10.94 -16.11 9.85
N THR A 89 -9.89 -16.89 10.13
CA THR A 89 -9.77 -18.27 9.64
C THR A 89 -10.86 -19.18 10.22
N GLN A 90 -11.01 -19.21 11.54
CA GLN A 90 -11.99 -20.09 12.20
C GLN A 90 -13.44 -19.72 11.85
N ALA A 91 -13.75 -18.42 11.75
CA ALA A 91 -15.08 -17.96 11.34
C ALA A 91 -15.39 -18.42 9.91
N ARG A 92 -14.42 -18.35 8.99
CA ARG A 92 -14.60 -18.85 7.62
C ARG A 92 -14.83 -20.36 7.60
N GLU A 93 -13.99 -21.14 8.29
CA GLU A 93 -14.14 -22.60 8.37
C GLU A 93 -15.48 -23.01 8.98
N PHE A 94 -15.93 -22.31 10.01
CA PHE A 94 -17.23 -22.54 10.63
C PHE A 94 -18.39 -22.28 9.64
N VAL A 95 -18.35 -21.15 8.93
CA VAL A 95 -19.36 -20.82 7.90
C VAL A 95 -19.33 -21.83 6.76
N ASP A 96 -18.15 -22.21 6.27
CA ASP A 96 -18.01 -23.22 5.22
C ASP A 96 -18.61 -24.56 5.67
N GLY A 97 -18.37 -24.96 6.92
CA GLY A 97 -18.99 -26.14 7.52
C GLY A 97 -20.52 -26.06 7.57
N LEU A 98 -21.07 -24.91 7.97
CA LEU A 98 -22.52 -24.69 7.96
C LEU A 98 -23.09 -24.80 6.54
N VAL A 99 -22.46 -24.15 5.56
CA VAL A 99 -22.86 -24.21 4.14
C VAL A 99 -22.83 -25.65 3.62
N MET A 100 -21.79 -26.42 3.92
CA MET A 100 -21.68 -27.83 3.50
C MET A 100 -22.79 -28.71 4.10
N SER A 101 -23.21 -28.42 5.33
CA SER A 101 -24.26 -29.17 6.02
C SER A 101 -25.68 -28.72 5.66
N ALA A 102 -25.82 -27.56 5.02
CA ALA A 102 -27.11 -26.98 4.70
C ALA A 102 -27.65 -27.51 3.36
N GLN A 103 -28.95 -27.82 3.30
CA GLN A 103 -29.66 -27.87 2.02
C GLN A 103 -30.02 -26.45 1.61
N VAL A 104 -29.25 -25.91 0.67
CA VAL A 104 -29.52 -24.60 0.07
C VAL A 104 -30.27 -24.82 -1.24
N SER A 105 -31.52 -24.35 -1.32
CA SER A 105 -32.30 -24.31 -2.55
C SER A 105 -32.62 -22.86 -2.93
N GLY A 106 -32.64 -22.58 -4.23
CA GLY A 106 -32.93 -21.25 -4.77
C GLY A 106 -33.69 -21.34 -6.10
N VAL A 107 -34.27 -20.22 -6.53
CA VAL A 107 -34.95 -20.09 -7.83
C VAL A 107 -34.07 -19.25 -8.76
N ASP A 108 -33.75 -19.78 -9.93
CA ASP A 108 -32.91 -19.11 -10.93
C ASP A 108 -33.78 -18.16 -11.79
N PHE A 109 -33.64 -16.85 -11.57
CA PHE A 109 -34.32 -15.82 -12.35
C PHE A 109 -33.51 -15.45 -13.59
N ARG A 110 -33.37 -16.40 -14.53
CA ARG A 110 -32.95 -16.05 -15.89
C ARG A 110 -34.19 -15.70 -16.70
N PHE A 111 -34.48 -14.40 -16.77
CA PHE A 111 -35.33 -13.88 -17.82
C PHE A 111 -34.52 -13.92 -19.12
N GLY A 112 -35.06 -14.61 -20.13
CA GLY A 112 -34.48 -14.75 -21.47
C GLY A 112 -34.54 -13.48 -22.29
#